data_AF-A0A9D7JXA6-F1
#
_entry.id   AF-A0A9D7JXA6-F1
#
_cell.length_a   1.000
_cell.length_b   1.000
_cell.length_c   1.000
_cell.angle_alpha   90.00
_cell.angle_beta   90.00
_cell.angle_gamma   90.00
#
_symmetry.space_group_name_H-M   'P 1'
#
loop_
_entity.id
_entity.type
_entity.pdbx_description
1 polymer ?
#
loop_
_entity_poly.entity_id
_entity_poly.type
_entity_poly.pdbx_seq_one_letter_code
_entity_poly.pdbx_strand_id
1 'polypeptide(L)' 'MIENRNKTIEIVKHTSADLRAHFTRHPSFGNLDAYQWTLNVSAHYNRHVEQILEIIEHKDFPKK' A
#
# COMPACT_ATOMS: atom_id res chain seq x y z
N MET A 1 -2.46 10.71 8.03
CA MET A 1 -2.71 9.74 6.92
C MET A 1 -2.36 10.32 5.56
N ILE A 2 -2.93 11.47 5.17
CA ILE A 2 -2.64 12.12 3.86
C ILE A 2 -1.17 12.55 3.73
N GLU A 3 -0.58 13.10 4.79
CA GLU A 3 0.82 13.53 4.79
C GLU A 3 1.81 12.40 4.44
N ASN A 4 1.65 11.22 5.05
CA ASN A 4 2.53 10.07 4.79
C ASN A 4 2.33 9.51 3.37
N ARG A 5 1.09 9.54 2.85
CA ARG A 5 0.81 9.19 1.46
C ARG A 5 1.54 10.13 0.51
N ASN A 6 1.47 11.44 0.75
CA ASN A 6 2.14 12.43 -0.09
C ASN A 6 3.66 12.23 -0.06
N LYS A 7 4.26 12.01 1.12
CA LYS A 7 5.69 11.69 1.24
C LYS A 7 6.08 10.46 0.41
N THR A 8 5.26 9.40 0.45
CA THR A 8 5.50 8.19 -0.35
C THR A 8 5.43 8.49 -1.85
N ILE A 9 4.45 9.28 -2.29
CA ILE A 9 4.30 9.69 -3.69
C ILE A 9 5.52 10.50 -4.15
N GLU A 10 6.01 11.44 -3.33
CA GLU A 10 7.18 12.25 -3.65
C GLU A 10 8.43 11.38 -3.82
N ILE A 11 8.64 10.41 -2.92
CA ILE A 11 9.75 9.45 -3.05
C ILE A 11 9.65 8.67 -4.36
N VAL A 12 8.48 8.10 -4.68
CA VAL A 12 8.29 7.30 -5.89
C VAL A 12 8.53 8.12 -7.16
N LYS A 13 8.13 9.41 -7.17
CA LYS A 13 8.28 10.28 -8.32
C LYS A 13 9.71 10.79 -8.53
N HIS A 14 10.44 11.02 -7.44
CA HIS A 14 11.63 11.86 -7.49
C HIS A 14 12.90 11.19 -6.95
N THR A 15 12.81 10.00 -6.38
CA THR A 15 14.01 9.32 -5.85
C THR A 15 14.95 8.89 -6.98
N SER A 16 16.24 9.11 -6.75
CA SER A 16 17.35 8.55 -7.53
C SER A 16 18.07 7.42 -6.79
N ALA A 17 17.59 7.04 -5.60
CA ALA A 17 18.17 5.95 -4.82
C ALA A 17 17.92 4.58 -5.49
N ASP A 18 18.85 3.65 -5.33
CA ASP A 18 18.64 2.26 -5.74
C ASP A 18 17.69 1.55 -4.76
N LEU A 19 16.40 1.50 -5.12
CA LEU A 19 15.37 0.87 -4.31
C LEU A 19 15.55 -0.64 -4.15
N ARG A 20 16.37 -1.28 -4.98
CA ARG A 20 16.68 -2.72 -4.87
C ARG A 20 17.81 -3.01 -3.89
N ALA A 21 18.53 -1.98 -3.43
CA ALA A 21 19.65 -2.12 -2.48
C ALA A 21 19.23 -2.05 -1.00
N HIS A 22 17.99 -1.67 -0.70
CA HIS A 22 17.50 -1.45 0.67
C HIS A 22 16.43 -2.47 1.04
N PHE A 23 16.62 -3.20 2.15
CA PHE A 23 15.75 -4.29 2.56
C PHE A 23 15.19 -4.08 3.97
N THR A 24 13.94 -4.47 4.16
CA THR A 24 13.38 -4.67 5.50
C THR A 24 12.40 -5.83 5.52
N ARG A 25 12.27 -6.49 6.68
CA ARG A 25 11.49 -7.72 6.84
C ARG A 25 10.00 -7.40 6.88
N HIS A 26 9.24 -7.90 5.90
CA HIS A 26 7.79 -7.94 5.92
C HIS A 26 7.30 -9.09 6.81
N PRO A 27 6.25 -8.87 7.64
CA PRO A 27 5.76 -9.90 8.57
C PRO A 27 5.39 -11.23 7.92
N SER A 28 4.79 -11.20 6.73
CA SER A 28 4.26 -12.40 6.05
C SER A 28 5.08 -12.87 4.84
N PHE A 29 5.96 -12.03 4.31
CA PHE A 29 6.61 -12.26 3.01
C PHE A 29 8.15 -12.34 3.12
N GLY A 30 8.70 -12.27 4.33
CA GLY A 30 10.13 -12.26 4.53
C GLY A 30 10.76 -10.93 4.12
N ASN A 31 12.02 -10.94 3.67
CA ASN A 31 12.69 -9.71 3.27
C ASN A 31 12.14 -9.21 1.94
N LEU A 32 11.71 -7.95 1.93
CA LEU A 32 11.35 -7.23 0.71
C LEU A 32 12.33 -6.07 0.52
N ASP A 33 12.74 -5.85 -0.72
CA ASP A 33 13.45 -4.61 -1.09
C ASP A 33 12.50 -3.40 -1.08
N ALA A 34 13.03 -2.18 -1.10
CA ALA A 34 12.23 -0.96 -1.02
C ALA A 34 11.28 -0.80 -2.22
N TYR A 35 11.66 -1.33 -3.39
CA TYR A 35 10.78 -1.36 -4.56
C TYR A 35 9.59 -2.31 -4.34
N GLN A 36 9.83 -3.51 -3.82
CA GLN A 36 8.81 -4.49 -3.45
C GLN A 36 7.89 -3.95 -2.34
N TRP A 37 8.43 -3.25 -1.34
CA TRP A 37 7.62 -2.56 -0.32
C TRP A 37 6.70 -1.49 -0.93
N THR A 38 7.19 -0.72 -1.89
CA THR A 38 6.39 0.30 -2.58
C THR A 38 5.20 -0.33 -3.32
N LEU A 39 5.44 -1.45 -4.03
CA LEU A 39 4.39 -2.20 -4.71
C LEU A 39 3.42 -2.83 -3.70
N ASN A 40 3.93 -3.42 -2.62
CA ASN A 40 3.13 -4.05 -1.58
C ASN A 40 2.17 -3.06 -0.92
N VAL A 41 2.65 -1.88 -0.50
CA VAL A 41 1.80 -0.86 0.14
C VAL A 41 0.74 -0.33 -0.82
N SER A 42 1.09 -0.16 -2.10
CA SER A 42 0.13 0.26 -3.14
C SER A 42 -0.97 -0.78 -3.36
N ALA A 43 -0.60 -2.05 -3.51
CA ALA A 43 -1.55 -3.15 -3.67
C ALA A 43 -2.42 -3.37 -2.42
N HIS A 44 -1.83 -3.26 -1.23
CA HIS A 44 -2.52 -3.38 0.04
C HIS A 44 -3.59 -2.29 0.21
N TYR A 45 -3.29 -1.06 -0.19
CA TYR A 45 -4.30 0.01 -0.21
C TYR A 45 -5.47 -0.33 -1.15
N ASN A 46 -5.18 -0.76 -2.38
CA ASN A 46 -6.24 -1.13 -3.33
C ASN A 46 -7.11 -2.27 -2.78
N ARG A 47 -6.49 -3.29 -2.18
CA ARG A 47 -7.23 -4.40 -1.57
C ARG A 47 -8.17 -3.92 -0.47
N HIS A 48 -7.75 -2.97 0.37
CA HIS A 48 -8.60 -2.40 1.40
C HIS A 48 -9.76 -1.58 0.84
N VAL A 49 -9.55 -0.85 -0.25
CA VAL A 49 -10.65 -0.15 -0.95
C VAL A 49 -11.68 -1.16 -1.47
N GLU A 50 -11.24 -2.23 -2.12
CA GLU A 50 -12.12 -3.31 -2.60
C GLU A 50 -12.90 -3.94 -1.44
N GLN A 51 -12.23 -4.24 -0.32
CA GLN A 51 -12.86 -4.76 0.89
C GLN A 51 -13.98 -3.86 1.43
N ILE A 52 -13.76 -2.55 1.41
CA ILE A 52 -14.76 -1.57 1.84
C ILE A 52 -15.95 -1.59 0.88
N LEU A 53 -15.70 -1.63 -0.43
CA LEU A 53 -16.75 -1.71 -1.44
C LEU A 53 -17.54 -3.03 -1.31
N GLU A 54 -16.87 -4.16 -1.12
CA GLU A 54 -17.48 -5.47 -0.84
C GLU A 54 -18.45 -5.40 0.35
N ILE A 55 -18.05 -4.71 1.43
CA ILE A 55 -18.89 -4.54 2.62
C ILE A 55 -20.09 -3.64 2.33
N ILE A 56 -19.89 -2.53 1.62
CA ILE A 56 -20.96 -1.58 1.27
C ILE A 56 -22.01 -2.23 0.35
N GLU A 57 -21.56 -3.10 -0.57
CA GLU A 57 -22.43 -3.82 -1.51
C GLU A 57 -23.15 -5.02 -0.86
N HIS A 58 -22.75 -5.43 0.34
CA HIS A 58 -23.36 -6.56 1.02
C HIS A 58 -24.85 -6.30 1.31
N LYS A 59 -25.69 -7.31 1.09
CA LYS A 59 -27.16 -7.20 1.24
C LYS A 59 -27.62 -6.72 2.62
N ASP A 60 -26.83 -7.05 3.66
CA ASP A 60 -27.11 -6.72 5.06
C ASP A 60 -26.48 -5.38 5.48
N PHE A 61 -25.77 -4.70 4.57
CA PHE A 61 -25.20 -3.38 4.86
C PHE A 61 -26.34 -2.37 5.14
N PRO A 62 -26.28 -1.60 6.24
CA PRO A 62 -27.33 -0.64 6.58
C PRO A 62 -27.56 0.36 5.45
N LYS A 63 -28.78 0.35 4.91
CA LYS A 63 -29.25 1.39 4.00
C LYS A 63 -29.80 2.54 4.84
N LYS A 64 -29.52 3.77 4.44
CA LYS A 64 -30.15 4.95 5.06
C LYS A 64 -31.66 4.93 4.88
#